data_AF-A0AAW9X7M5-F1
#
_entry.id   AF-A0AAW9X7M5-F1
#
_cell.length_a   1.000
_cell.length_b   1.000
_cell.length_c   1.000
_cell.angle_alpha   90.00
_cell.angle_beta   90.00
_cell.angle_gamma   90.00
#
_symmetry.space_group_name_H-M   'P 1'
#
loop_
_entity.id
_entity.type
_entity.pdbx_description
1 polymer ?
#
loop_
_entity_poly.entity_id
_entity_poly.type
_entity_poly.pdbx_seq_one_letter_code
_entity_poly.pdbx_strand_id
1 'polypeptide(L)'
;MANITQYDNPLLNSAIQKSWKRLVPLMFIMYFVAFIDRVNVGFAKDAMKLDIGLSESAFALGAGIFFAAYALFGIPANLILNKIGAQKWLSITTAIWGLLSAMTGFVTSETQFIILRFLLGLGEAGFYPGILLLASIYFPNKVRGSVVG
;
A
#
# COMPACT_ATOMS: atom_id res chain seq x y z
N MET A 1 25.62 7.56 -9.73
CA MET A 1 25.16 7.18 -8.36
C MET A 1 25.75 8.19 -7.38
N ALA A 2 25.02 9.27 -7.09
CA ALA A 2 25.55 10.41 -6.34
C ALA A 2 25.50 10.17 -4.82
N ASN A 3 26.65 10.23 -4.15
CA ASN A 3 26.85 10.66 -2.74
C ASN A 3 25.88 10.16 -1.65
N ILE A 4 25.38 8.91 -1.70
CA ILE A 4 24.51 8.36 -0.64
C ILE A 4 25.33 7.93 0.62
N THR A 5 26.67 8.01 0.59
CA THR A 5 27.54 7.36 1.59
C THR A 5 28.73 8.20 2.05
N GLN A 6 28.51 9.42 2.53
CA GLN A 6 29.55 10.12 3.29
C GLN A 6 29.02 10.58 4.65
N TYR A 7 28.87 9.62 5.54
CA TYR A 7 29.03 9.88 6.97
C TYR A 7 30.45 9.52 7.38
N ASP A 8 31.01 10.24 8.35
CA ASP A 8 32.37 9.96 8.88
C ASP A 8 32.50 8.55 9.48
N ASN A 9 31.36 7.94 9.85
CA ASN A 9 31.31 6.59 10.39
C ASN A 9 31.17 5.52 9.29
N PRO A 10 32.18 4.66 9.07
CA PRO A 10 32.14 3.62 8.03
C PRO A 10 31.10 2.52 8.30
N LEU A 11 30.79 2.22 9.57
CA LEU A 11 29.77 1.23 9.92
C LEU A 11 28.36 1.72 9.53
N LEU A 12 28.09 3.02 9.71
CA LEU A 12 26.83 3.64 9.30
C LEU A 12 26.65 3.55 7.79
N ASN A 13 27.69 3.85 7.00
CA ASN A 13 27.64 3.75 5.55
C ASN A 13 27.34 2.31 5.08
N SER A 14 27.98 1.31 5.71
CA SER A 14 27.72 -0.11 5.41
C SER A 14 26.28 -0.52 5.76
N ALA A 15 25.77 -0.09 6.92
CA ALA A 15 24.40 -0.35 7.34
C ALA A 15 23.37 0.27 6.35
N ILE A 16 23.60 1.52 5.93
CA ILE A 16 22.75 2.20 4.94
C ILE A 16 22.73 1.43 3.62
N GLN A 17 23.89 1.03 3.10
CA GLN A 17 23.96 0.26 1.85
C GLN A 17 23.24 -1.08 1.95
N LYS A 18 23.38 -1.79 3.08
CA LYS A 18 22.71 -3.07 3.32
C LYS A 18 21.19 -2.90 3.40
N SER A 19 20.71 -1.88 4.11
CA SER A 19 19.30 -1.52 4.18
C SER A 19 18.77 -1.13 2.80
N TRP A 20 19.51 -0.32 2.05
CA TRP A 20 19.12 0.14 0.72
C TRP A 20 18.92 -1.05 -0.24
N LYS A 21 19.91 -1.93 -0.34
CA LYS A 21 19.87 -3.10 -1.24
C LYS A 21 18.76 -4.12 -0.92
N ARG A 22 18.26 -4.14 0.32
CA ARG A 22 17.26 -5.12 0.77
C ARG A 22 15.84 -4.53 0.86
N LEU A 23 15.72 -3.33 1.42
CA LEU A 23 14.43 -2.72 1.72
C LEU A 23 13.87 -1.94 0.54
N VAL A 24 14.72 -1.22 -0.22
CA VAL A 24 14.23 -0.36 -1.31
C VAL A 24 13.57 -1.17 -2.43
N PRO A 25 14.15 -2.29 -2.93
CA PRO A 25 13.47 -3.12 -3.92
C PRO A 25 12.14 -3.68 -3.40
N LEU A 26 12.09 -4.09 -2.13
CA LEU A 26 10.87 -4.61 -1.51
C LEU A 26 9.79 -3.53 -1.40
N MET A 27 10.14 -2.34 -0.89
CA MET A 27 9.23 -1.20 -0.77
C MET A 27 8.71 -0.77 -2.15
N PHE A 28 9.58 -0.75 -3.16
CA PHE A 28 9.19 -0.45 -4.54
C PHE A 28 8.17 -1.46 -5.07
N ILE A 29 8.44 -2.76 -4.94
CA ILE A 29 7.51 -3.81 -5.39
C ILE A 29 6.17 -3.69 -4.67
N MET A 30 6.17 -3.51 -3.34
CA MET A 30 4.94 -3.36 -2.58
C MET A 30 4.14 -2.14 -3.03
N TYR A 31 4.81 -1.00 -3.25
CA TYR A 31 4.17 0.22 -3.73
C TYR A 31 3.63 0.06 -5.16
N PHE A 32 4.38 -0.62 -6.02
CA PHE A 32 3.99 -0.91 -7.39
C PHE A 32 2.73 -1.81 -7.45
N VAL A 33 2.69 -2.87 -6.64
CA VAL A 33 1.50 -3.73 -6.54
C VAL A 33 0.32 -2.95 -5.97
N ALA A 34 0.54 -2.05 -5.00
CA ALA A 34 -0.52 -1.20 -4.45
C ALA A 34 -1.10 -0.25 -5.50
N PHE A 35 -0.22 0.27 -6.37
CA PHE A 35 -0.67 1.07 -7.50
C PHE A 35 -1.49 0.23 -8.49
N ILE A 36 -1.03 -0.98 -8.84
CA ILE A 36 -1.77 -1.91 -9.70
C ILE A 36 -3.17 -2.17 -9.15
N ASP A 37 -3.31 -2.45 -7.85
CA ASP A 37 -4.63 -2.75 -7.26
C ASP A 37 -5.59 -1.56 -7.26
N ARG A 38 -5.07 -0.33 -7.27
CA ARG A 38 -5.91 0.86 -7.38
C ARG A 38 -6.41 1.08 -8.81
N VAL A 39 -5.61 0.72 -9.82
CA VAL A 39 -5.95 0.94 -11.24
C VAL A 39 -6.60 -0.28 -11.90
N ASN A 40 -6.41 -1.49 -11.37
CA ASN A 40 -6.88 -2.75 -11.97
C ASN A 40 -8.40 -2.72 -12.25
N VAL A 41 -9.17 -2.12 -11.35
CA VAL A 41 -10.62 -2.04 -11.42
C VAL A 41 -11.08 -1.18 -12.58
N GLY A 42 -10.28 -0.18 -12.95
CA GLY A 42 -10.54 0.66 -14.13
C GLY A 42 -10.41 -0.13 -15.43
N PHE A 43 -9.43 -1.03 -15.52
CA PHE A 43 -9.28 -1.93 -16.67
C PHE A 43 -10.36 -3.01 -16.72
N ALA A 44 -10.80 -3.49 -15.56
CA ALA A 44 -11.84 -4.50 -15.45
C ALA A 44 -13.27 -3.96 -15.59
N LYS A 45 -13.47 -2.62 -15.63
CA LYS A 45 -14.79 -1.98 -15.61
C LYS A 45 -15.73 -2.53 -16.68
N ASP A 46 -15.30 -2.55 -17.94
CA ASP A 46 -16.15 -2.97 -19.05
C ASP A 46 -16.45 -4.48 -19.00
N ALA A 47 -15.48 -5.28 -18.57
CA ALA A 47 -15.69 -6.71 -18.33
C ALA A 47 -16.69 -6.97 -17.20
N MET A 48 -16.56 -6.27 -16.07
CA MET A 48 -17.50 -6.36 -14.94
C MET A 48 -18.90 -5.85 -15.31
N LYS A 49 -19.00 -4.84 -16.17
CA LYS A 49 -20.29 -4.37 -16.70
C LYS A 49 -21.02 -5.46 -17.49
N LEU A 50 -20.29 -6.23 -18.30
CA LEU A 50 -20.85 -7.32 -19.11
C LEU A 50 -21.19 -8.57 -18.27
N ASP A 51 -20.34 -8.91 -17.30
CA ASP A 51 -20.46 -10.16 -16.53
C ASP A 51 -21.48 -10.04 -15.37
N ILE A 52 -21.31 -9.04 -14.51
CA ILE A 52 -22.14 -8.86 -13.30
C ILE A 52 -23.16 -7.72 -13.42
N GLY A 53 -23.24 -7.07 -14.58
CA GLY A 53 -24.13 -5.92 -14.79
C GLY A 53 -23.72 -4.66 -14.04
N LEU A 54 -22.42 -4.48 -13.74
CA LEU A 54 -21.93 -3.35 -12.96
C LEU A 54 -22.30 -1.99 -13.58
N SER A 55 -23.17 -1.25 -12.91
CA SER A 55 -23.59 0.10 -13.25
C SER A 55 -22.46 1.11 -13.05
N GLU A 56 -22.53 2.21 -13.79
CA GLU A 56 -21.54 3.28 -13.69
C GLU A 56 -21.58 3.97 -12.32
N SER A 57 -22.77 4.07 -11.72
CA SER A 57 -22.96 4.56 -10.35
C SER A 57 -22.33 3.65 -9.31
N ALA A 58 -22.50 2.32 -9.42
CA ALA A 58 -21.89 1.37 -8.49
C ALA A 58 -20.37 1.35 -8.64
N PHE A 59 -19.85 1.44 -9.86
CA PHE A 59 -18.42 1.59 -10.12
C PHE A 59 -17.86 2.87 -9.47
N ALA A 60 -18.51 4.02 -9.69
CA ALA A 60 -18.09 5.30 -9.12
C ALA A 60 -18.13 5.28 -7.58
N LEU A 61 -19.18 4.67 -7.00
CA LEU A 61 -19.28 4.47 -5.56
C LEU A 61 -18.16 3.56 -5.04
N GLY A 62 -17.89 2.43 -5.69
CA GLY A 62 -16.80 1.52 -5.33
C GLY A 62 -15.41 2.17 -5.44
N ALA A 63 -15.20 3.06 -6.41
CA ALA A 63 -13.97 3.83 -6.51
C ALA A 63 -13.85 4.86 -5.36
N GLY A 64 -14.93 5.59 -5.06
CA GLY A 64 -14.93 6.62 -4.01
C GLY A 64 -14.88 6.06 -2.59
N ILE A 65 -15.64 4.99 -2.31
CA ILE A 65 -15.75 4.39 -0.97
C ILE A 65 -14.42 3.80 -0.51
N PHE A 66 -13.61 3.30 -1.44
CA PHE A 66 -12.24 2.84 -1.17
C PHE A 66 -11.41 3.98 -0.57
N PHE A 67 -11.39 5.16 -1.20
CA PHE A 67 -10.61 6.31 -0.70
C PHE A 67 -11.21 6.89 0.59
N ALA A 68 -12.54 6.87 0.74
CA ALA A 68 -13.20 7.28 1.96
C ALA A 68 -12.80 6.37 3.14
N ALA A 69 -12.83 5.05 2.95
CA ALA A 69 -12.37 4.09 3.95
C ALA A 69 -10.88 4.27 4.26
N TYR A 70 -10.05 4.41 3.22
CA TYR A 70 -8.62 4.67 3.38
C TYR A 70 -8.35 5.89 4.28
N ALA A 71 -9.05 7.00 4.03
CA ALA A 71 -8.89 8.22 4.80
C ALA A 71 -9.39 8.08 6.25
N LEU A 72 -10.60 7.52 6.44
CA LEU A 72 -11.21 7.34 7.75
C LEU A 72 -10.40 6.40 8.65
N PHE A 73 -9.95 5.28 8.09
CA PHE A 73 -9.21 4.26 8.83
C PHE A 73 -7.69 4.53 8.87
N GLY A 74 -7.21 5.57 8.20
CA GLY A 74 -5.81 5.99 8.23
C GLY A 74 -5.32 6.37 9.63
N ILE A 75 -6.15 7.06 10.44
CA ILE A 75 -5.78 7.44 11.81
C ILE A 75 -5.69 6.20 12.72
N PRO A 76 -6.73 5.34 12.83
CA PRO A 76 -6.64 4.10 13.60
C PRO A 76 -5.47 3.20 13.16
N ALA A 77 -5.26 3.05 11.85
CA ALA A 77 -4.17 2.26 11.30
C ALA A 77 -2.80 2.76 11.77
N ASN A 78 -2.58 4.07 11.76
CA ASN A 78 -1.33 4.68 12.24
C ASN A 78 -1.09 4.44 13.75
N LEU A 79 -2.15 4.48 14.55
CA LEU A 79 -2.04 4.19 15.99
C LEU A 79 -1.62 2.74 16.25
N ILE A 80 -2.15 1.78 15.48
CA ILE A 80 -1.78 0.37 15.61
C ILE A 80 -0.36 0.12 15.07
N LEU A 81 -0.03 0.72 13.91
CA LEU A 81 1.30 0.70 13.30
C LEU A 81 2.39 1.12 14.31
N ASN A 82 2.17 2.20 15.07
CA ASN A 82 3.11 2.65 16.10
C ASN A 82 3.27 1.66 17.26
N LYS A 83 2.24 0.86 17.57
CA LYS A 83 2.29 -0.12 18.67
C LYS A 83 2.98 -1.42 18.26
N ILE A 84 2.72 -1.93 17.05
CA ILE A 84 3.22 -3.25 16.63
C ILE A 84 4.47 -3.18 15.75
N GLY A 85 4.81 -1.99 15.26
CA GLY A 85 5.97 -1.71 14.42
C GLY A 85 5.71 -1.88 12.92
N ALA A 86 6.50 -1.16 12.12
CA ALA A 86 6.33 -1.08 10.66
C ALA A 86 6.45 -2.44 9.95
N GLN A 87 7.37 -3.30 10.37
CA GLN A 87 7.58 -4.61 9.73
C GLN A 87 6.35 -5.51 9.84
N LYS A 88 5.85 -5.72 11.06
CA LYS A 88 4.68 -6.57 11.31
C LYS A 88 3.44 -5.98 10.65
N TRP A 89 3.25 -4.67 10.78
CA TRP A 89 2.11 -3.99 10.19
C TRP A 89 2.08 -4.12 8.66
N LEU A 90 3.19 -3.85 7.97
CA LEU A 90 3.28 -3.97 6.52
C LEU A 90 3.01 -5.41 6.06
N SER A 91 3.53 -6.43 6.75
CA SER A 91 3.23 -7.82 6.43
C SER A 91 1.74 -8.17 6.58
N ILE A 92 1.11 -7.76 7.69
CA ILE A 92 -0.30 -8.04 7.97
C ILE A 92 -1.21 -7.34 6.96
N THR A 93 -1.02 -6.03 6.77
CA THR A 93 -1.81 -5.25 5.80
C THR A 93 -1.67 -5.81 4.39
N THR A 94 -0.45 -6.14 3.96
CA THR A 94 -0.23 -6.69 2.61
C THR A 94 -0.91 -8.04 2.42
N ALA A 95 -0.91 -8.91 3.44
CA ALA A 95 -1.62 -10.18 3.39
C ALA A 95 -3.15 -10.00 3.34
N ILE A 96 -3.71 -9.10 4.18
CA ILE A 96 -5.15 -8.81 4.21
C ILE A 96 -5.61 -8.23 2.88
N TRP A 97 -4.92 -7.19 2.42
CA TRP A 97 -5.24 -6.53 1.15
C TRP A 97 -5.07 -7.49 -0.03
N GLY A 98 -3.98 -8.28 -0.08
CA GLY A 98 -3.77 -9.27 -1.14
C GLY A 98 -4.89 -10.33 -1.19
N LEU A 99 -5.36 -10.79 -0.03
CA LEU A 99 -6.51 -11.71 0.04
C LEU A 99 -7.79 -11.06 -0.48
N LEU A 100 -8.10 -9.84 -0.05
CA LEU A 100 -9.28 -9.10 -0.51
C LEU A 100 -9.23 -8.79 -2.02
N SER A 101 -8.03 -8.51 -2.56
CA SER A 101 -7.81 -8.32 -3.99
C SER A 101 -8.11 -9.60 -4.77
N ALA A 102 -7.60 -10.76 -4.30
CA ALA A 102 -7.94 -12.05 -4.88
C ALA A 102 -9.44 -12.37 -4.82
N MET A 103 -10.11 -12.02 -3.71
CA MET A 103 -11.56 -12.18 -3.56
C MET A 103 -12.39 -11.34 -4.55
N THR A 104 -11.83 -10.23 -5.05
CA THR A 104 -12.50 -9.38 -6.05
C THR A 104 -12.74 -10.11 -7.37
N GLY A 105 -11.90 -11.11 -7.69
CA GLY A 105 -12.09 -11.97 -8.87
C GLY A 105 -13.30 -12.92 -8.79
N PHE A 106 -13.92 -13.09 -7.61
CA PHE A 106 -15.07 -13.98 -7.38
C PHE A 106 -16.37 -13.22 -7.17
N VAL A 107 -16.38 -11.92 -7.43
CA VAL A 107 -17.55 -11.07 -7.25
C VAL A 107 -18.60 -11.38 -8.30
N THR A 108 -19.86 -11.53 -7.87
CA THR A 108 -21.00 -11.79 -8.76
C THR A 108 -22.09 -10.72 -8.71
N SER A 109 -21.95 -9.70 -7.85
CA SER A 109 -22.93 -8.61 -7.74
C SER A 109 -22.28 -7.27 -7.40
N GLU A 110 -22.97 -6.17 -7.74
CA GLU A 110 -22.53 -4.81 -7.44
C GLU A 110 -22.31 -4.56 -5.94
N THR A 111 -23.17 -5.12 -5.09
CA THR A 111 -23.06 -4.97 -3.63
C THR A 111 -21.80 -5.64 -3.10
N GLN A 112 -21.47 -6.84 -3.58
CA GLN A 112 -20.23 -7.52 -3.22
C GLN A 112 -19.01 -6.71 -3.68
N PHE A 113 -19.07 -6.14 -4.88
CA PHE A 113 -18.03 -5.24 -5.38
C PHE A 113 -17.81 -4.05 -4.44
N ILE A 114 -18.87 -3.32 -4.07
CA ILE A 114 -18.79 -2.14 -3.20
C ILE A 114 -18.24 -2.52 -1.81
N ILE A 115 -18.73 -3.61 -1.22
CA ILE A 115 -18.25 -4.09 0.09
C ILE A 115 -16.76 -4.42 0.03
N LEU A 116 -16.31 -5.16 -0.99
CA LEU A 116 -14.90 -5.49 -1.14
C LEU A 116 -14.04 -4.24 -1.35
N ARG A 117 -14.50 -3.24 -2.11
CA ARG A 117 -13.79 -1.97 -2.26
C ARG A 117 -13.66 -1.20 -0.95
N PHE A 118 -14.68 -1.22 -0.10
CA PHE A 118 -14.60 -0.65 1.24
C PHE A 118 -13.58 -1.39 2.12
N LEU A 119 -13.64 -2.73 2.15
CA LEU A 119 -12.71 -3.54 2.93
C LEU A 119 -11.27 -3.40 2.45
N LEU A 120 -11.05 -3.30 1.13
CA LEU A 120 -9.75 -3.01 0.53
C LEU A 120 -9.21 -1.67 1.02
N GLY A 121 -10.02 -0.61 0.99
CA GLY A 121 -9.63 0.70 1.51
C GLY A 121 -9.26 0.67 2.99
N LEU A 122 -10.01 -0.09 3.79
CA LEU A 122 -9.70 -0.31 5.21
C LEU A 122 -8.39 -1.09 5.41
N GLY A 123 -8.16 -2.14 4.61
CA GLY A 123 -6.94 -2.95 4.65
C GLY A 123 -5.69 -2.16 4.26
N GLU A 124 -5.81 -1.29 3.25
CA GLU A 124 -4.69 -0.54 2.69
C GLU A 124 -4.40 0.79 3.43
N ALA A 125 -5.32 1.29 4.26
CA ALA A 125 -5.22 2.59 4.93
C ALA A 125 -3.88 2.87 5.63
N GLY A 126 -3.26 1.83 6.20
CA GLY A 126 -1.99 1.93 6.92
C GLY A 126 -0.74 1.64 6.09
N PHE A 127 -0.87 1.31 4.80
CA PHE A 127 0.24 0.87 3.96
C PHE A 127 1.26 1.99 3.74
N TYR A 128 0.83 3.14 3.21
CA TYR A 128 1.74 4.24 2.87
C TYR A 128 2.42 4.85 4.11
N PRO A 129 1.70 5.15 5.21
CA PRO A 129 2.36 5.55 6.46
C PRO A 129 3.33 4.50 7.00
N GLY A 130 3.03 3.20 6.81
CA GLY A 130 3.92 2.09 7.16
C GLY A 130 5.23 2.12 6.39
N ILE A 131 5.19 2.37 5.08
CA ILE A 131 6.37 2.54 4.21
C ILE A 131 7.23 3.72 4.71
N LEU A 132 6.59 4.86 5.04
CA LEU A 132 7.29 6.05 5.55
C LEU A 132 7.95 5.81 6.91
N LEU A 133 7.25 5.14 7.83
CA LEU A 133 7.80 4.78 9.14
C LEU A 133 8.97 3.78 9.00
N LEU A 134 8.85 2.80 8.11
CA LEU A 134 9.95 1.88 7.83
C LEU A 134 11.17 2.65 7.30
N ALA A 135 10.96 3.56 6.34
CA ALA A 135 12.03 4.40 5.83
C ALA A 135 12.65 5.27 6.93
N SER A 136 11.85 5.76 7.88
CA SER A 136 12.34 6.60 8.96
C SER A 136 13.20 5.88 9.99
N ILE A 137 12.90 4.61 10.25
CA ILE A 137 13.66 3.75 11.15
C ILE A 137 15.01 3.33 10.54
N TYR A 138 15.02 2.97 9.24
CA TYR A 138 16.20 2.37 8.61
C TYR A 138 17.12 3.36 7.87
N PHE A 139 16.63 4.56 7.55
CA PHE A 139 17.41 5.54 6.80
C PHE A 139 17.50 6.90 7.51
N PRO A 140 18.72 7.46 7.66
CA PRO A 140 18.91 8.79 8.21
C PRO A 140 18.34 9.89 7.29
N ASN A 141 17.99 11.03 7.89
CA ASN A 141 17.26 12.12 7.22
C ASN A 141 17.87 12.56 5.89
N LYS A 142 19.21 12.64 5.77
CA LYS A 142 19.90 13.10 4.54
C LYS A 142 19.66 12.20 3.32
N VAL A 143 19.38 10.91 3.53
CA VAL A 143 19.20 9.91 2.47
C VAL A 143 17.76 9.40 2.35
N ARG A 144 16.92 9.68 3.35
CA ARG A 144 15.51 9.25 3.35
C ARG A 144 14.72 9.81 2.16
N GLY A 145 14.97 11.06 1.77
CA GLY A 145 14.31 11.68 0.62
C GLY A 145 14.54 10.90 -0.68
N SER A 146 15.77 10.42 -0.92
CA SER A 146 16.12 9.62 -2.10
C SER A 146 15.64 8.17 -2.06
N VAL A 147 15.11 7.71 -0.93
CA VAL A 147 14.52 6.37 -0.78
C VAL A 147 13.01 6.41 -0.97
N VAL A 148 12.36 7.51 -0.58
CA VAL A 148 10.91 7.67 -0.62
C VAL A 148 10.42 8.37 -1.89
N GLY A 149 11.22 9.29 -2.46
CA GLY A 149 10.94 9.98 -3.72
C GLY A 149 11.46 9.21 -4.92
#